data_AF-A0A354I3S8-F1
#
_entry.id   AF-A0A354I3S8-F1
#
_cell.length_a   1.000
_cell.length_b   1.000
_cell.length_c   1.000
_cell.angle_alpha   90.00
_cell.angle_beta   90.00
_cell.angle_gamma   90.00
#
_symmetry.space_group_name_H-M   'P 1'
#
loop_
_entity.id
_entity.type
_entity.pdbx_description
1 polymer ?
#
loop_
_entity_poly.entity_id
_entity_poly.type
_entity_poly.pdbx_seq_one_letter_code
_entity_poly.pdbx_strand_id
1 'polypeptide(L)' 'GKGVSFMENQASWHGTAPNDEQYAAAMSDLEKVGESLCRK' A
#
# COMPACT_ATOMS: atom_id res chain seq x y z
N GLY A 1 -4.50 4.84 1.65
CA GLY A 1 -3.81 3.54 1.70
C GLY A 1 -2.71 3.58 2.73
N LYS A 2 -3.03 3.39 4.01
CA LYS A 2 -2.01 3.24 5.06
C LYS A 2 -1.23 1.95 4.82
N GLY A 3 0.10 2.00 4.84
CA GLY A 3 0.96 0.84 4.54
C GLY A 3 1.23 0.60 3.04
N VAL A 4 0.81 1.51 2.17
CA VAL A 4 1.12 1.51 0.74
C VAL A 4 1.82 2.83 0.40
N SER A 5 3.09 2.80 0.01
CA SER A 5 3.96 3.99 0.01
C SER A 5 3.43 5.14 -0.84
N PHE A 6 2.80 4.86 -1.97
CA PHE A 6 2.28 5.88 -2.88
C PHE A 6 0.83 6.32 -2.57
N MET A 7 0.13 5.61 -1.67
CA MET A 7 -1.26 5.90 -1.26
C MET A 7 -1.38 6.38 0.19
N GLU A 8 -0.29 6.41 0.94
CA GLU A 8 -0.30 6.80 2.34
C GLU A 8 -0.31 8.33 2.49
N ASN A 9 -1.25 8.85 3.28
CA ASN A 9 -1.49 10.30 3.48
C ASN A 9 -1.77 11.10 2.19
N GLN A 10 -2.25 10.44 1.13
CA GLN A 10 -2.58 11.09 -0.14
C GLN A 10 -4.09 11.12 -0.39
N ALA A 11 -4.67 12.33 -0.40
CA ALA A 11 -6.10 12.54 -0.61
C ALA A 11 -6.56 12.23 -2.05
N SER A 12 -5.67 12.38 -3.04
CA SER A 12 -5.95 12.07 -4.46
C SER A 12 -6.30 10.61 -4.73
N TRP A 13 -5.99 9.72 -3.77
CA TRP A 13 -6.34 8.31 -3.82
C TRP A 13 -7.70 7.99 -3.18
N HIS A 14 -8.40 8.99 -2.65
CA HIS A 14 -9.75 8.79 -2.11
C HIS A 14 -10.74 8.57 -3.26
N GLY A 15 -11.13 7.31 -3.47
CA GLY A 15 -12.04 6.90 -4.55
C GLY A 15 -11.35 6.56 -5.88
N THR A 16 -10.02 6.61 -5.94
CA THR A 16 -9.24 6.24 -7.14
C THR A 16 -8.77 4.79 -7.01
N ALA A 17 -9.16 3.94 -7.96
CA ALA A 17 -8.66 2.57 -8.03
C ALA A 17 -7.24 2.53 -8.63
N PRO A 18 -6.30 1.78 -8.04
CA PRO A 18 -4.99 1.54 -8.65
C PRO A 18 -5.12 0.65 -9.89
N ASN A 19 -4.17 0.78 -10.82
CA ASN A 19 -4.01 -0.13 -11.94
C ASN A 19 -3.26 -1.42 -11.53
N ASP A 20 -3.06 -2.35 -12.45
CA ASP A 20 -2.45 -3.66 -12.17
C ASP A 20 -1.01 -3.55 -11.63
N GLU A 21 -0.19 -2.65 -12.17
CA GLU A 21 1.19 -2.44 -11.72
C GLU A 21 1.23 -1.82 -10.31
N GLN A 22 0.38 -0.83 -10.07
CA GLN A 22 0.22 -0.17 -8.77
C GLN A 22 -0.34 -1.12 -7.73
N TYR A 23 -1.25 -2.01 -8.12
CA TYR A 23 -1.78 -3.06 -7.26
C TYR A 23 -0.65 -4.01 -6.83
N ALA A 24 0.17 -4.50 -7.77
CA ALA A 24 1.30 -5.36 -7.44
C ALA A 24 2.29 -4.67 -6.48
N ALA A 25 2.59 -3.39 -6.72
CA ALA A 25 3.43 -2.59 -5.83
C ALA A 25 2.81 -2.43 -4.42
N ALA A 26 1.50 -2.14 -4.35
CA ALA A 26 0.77 -2.01 -3.09
C ALA A 26 0.77 -3.32 -2.30
N MET A 27 0.59 -4.47 -2.96
CA MET A 27 0.65 -5.77 -2.32
C MET A 27 2.03 -6.06 -1.74
N SER A 28 3.10 -5.79 -2.49
CA SER A 28 4.47 -5.97 -1.98
C SER A 28 4.77 -5.06 -0.77
N ASP A 29 4.27 -3.82 -0.77
CA ASP A 29 4.42 -2.92 0.37
C ASP A 29 3.65 -3.43 1.60
N LEU A 30 2.42 -3.90 1.42
CA LEU A 30 1.61 -4.47 2.50
C LEU A 30 2.25 -5.73 3.10
N GLU A 31 2.85 -6.60 2.28
CA GLU A 31 3.59 -7.78 2.75
C GLU A 31 4.77 -7.39 3.64
N LYS A 32 5.59 -6.42 3.20
CA LYS A 32 6.74 -5.91 4.00
C LYS A 32 6.28 -5.30 5.32
N VAL A 33 5.19 -4.55 5.30
CA VAL A 33 4.59 -3.96 6.52
C VAL A 33 4.07 -5.07 7.44
N GLY A 34 3.40 -6.09 6.89
CA GLY A 34 2.91 -7.25 7.63
C GLY A 34 4.04 -8.07 8.27
N GLU A 35 5.12 -8.32 7.54
CA GLU A 35 6.32 -8.99 8.07
C GLU A 35 6.96 -8.18 9.21
N SER A 36 7.07 -6.86 9.04
CA SER A 36 7.57 -5.95 10.07
C SER A 36 6.72 -5.96 11.35
N LEU A 37 5.40 -6.10 11.20
CA LEU A 37 4.46 -6.19 12.33
C LEU A 37 4.48 -7.55 13.02
N CYS A 38 4.63 -8.65 12.26
CA CYS A 38 4.66 -10.01 12.82
C CYS A 38 5.97 -10.33 13.56
N ARG A 39 7.03 -9.54 13.35
CA ARG A 39 8.33 -9.67 14.04
C ARG A 39 8.41 -8.96 15.40
N LYS A 40 7.30 -8.41 15.91
CA LYS A 40 7.19 -7.77 17.23
C LYS A 40 6.30 -8.57 18.16
#